data_AF-A0A0R3TH01-F1
#
_entry.id   AF-A0A0R3TH01-F1
#
_cell.length_a   1.000
_cell.length_b   1.000
_cell.length_c   1.000
_cell.angle_alpha   90.00
_cell.angle_beta   90.00
_cell.angle_gamma   90.00
#
_symmetry.space_group_name_H-M   'P 1'
#
loop_
_entity.id
_entity.type
_entity.pdbx_description
1 polymer ?
#
loop_
_entity_poly.entity_id
_entity_poly.type
_entity_poly.pdbx_seq_one_letter_code
_entity_poly.pdbx_strand_id
1 'polypeptide(L)'
;MTSKEVSSVIGTLSNVKSTSLDLWNELRDKLSIYAIEAKSNVHFLSGLNKYFGSIFHNDPKKLKEDIPALVNSIKVIFEVSEYFNTTERITSLFVKVTNQMVGSCRHYLYSGVEKIWCLSRYRTLFKLPN
;
A
#
# COMPACT_ATOMS: atom_id res chain seq x y z
N MET A 1 22.74 5.78 10.75
CA MET A 1 24.11 5.31 10.35
C MET A 1 25.16 6.34 10.73
N THR A 2 25.21 6.73 12.00
CA THR A 2 26.15 7.74 12.55
C THR A 2 26.88 7.19 13.78
N SER A 3 26.85 5.87 14.00
CA SER A 3 27.46 5.29 15.18
C SER A 3 28.98 5.47 15.11
N LYS A 4 29.60 5.67 16.28
CA LYS A 4 31.03 5.96 16.39
C LYS A 4 31.90 4.86 15.77
N GLU A 5 31.45 3.62 15.83
CA GLU A 5 32.16 2.47 15.27
C GLU A 5 32.27 2.58 13.74
N VAL A 6 31.17 2.95 13.06
CA VAL A 6 31.14 3.09 11.60
C VAL A 6 32.05 4.22 11.13
N SER A 7 32.07 5.35 11.83
CA SER A 7 32.96 6.47 11.49
C SER A 7 34.44 6.14 11.69
N SER A 8 34.78 5.33 12.70
CA SER A 8 36.17 4.90 12.95
C SER A 8 36.66 3.92 11.87
N VAL A 9 35.80 2.99 11.45
CA VAL A 9 36.09 2.04 10.36
C VAL A 9 36.22 2.76 9.01
N ILE A 10 35.36 3.73 8.70
CA ILE A 10 35.47 4.53 7.47
C ILE A 10 36.77 5.36 7.47
N GLY A 11 37.13 5.96 8.61
CA GLY A 11 38.35 6.75 8.74
C GLY A 11 39.63 5.94 8.52
N THR A 12 39.68 4.72 9.06
CA THR A 12 40.82 3.81 8.85
C THR A 12 40.90 3.32 7.41
N LEU A 13 39.78 2.93 6.79
CA LEU A 13 39.73 2.53 5.39
C LEU A 13 40.11 3.68 4.43
N SER A 14 39.84 4.93 4.81
CA SER A 14 40.14 6.13 4.00
C SER A 14 41.63 6.39 3.91
N ASN A 15 42.34 6.18 5.02
CA ASN A 15 43.80 6.28 5.06
C ASN A 15 44.49 5.22 4.17
N VAL A 16 43.83 4.09 3.93
CA VAL A 16 44.34 2.99 3.10
C VAL A 16 44.00 3.17 1.61
N LYS A 17 43.20 4.18 1.23
CA LYS A 17 42.69 4.41 -0.14
C LYS A 17 42.05 3.15 -0.75
N SER A 18 41.28 2.41 0.06
CA SER A 18 40.67 1.16 -0.41
C SER A 18 39.56 1.42 -1.44
N THR A 19 39.52 0.65 -2.52
CA THR A 19 38.40 0.63 -3.48
C THR A 19 37.06 0.24 -2.83
N SER A 20 37.08 -0.42 -1.67
CA SER A 20 35.89 -0.76 -0.89
C SER A 20 35.16 0.46 -0.32
N LEU A 21 35.83 1.61 -0.16
CA LEU A 21 35.18 2.84 0.30
C LEU A 21 34.30 3.49 -0.76
N ASP A 22 34.71 3.42 -2.02
CA ASP A 22 33.91 3.97 -3.12
C ASP A 22 32.60 3.17 -3.25
N LEU A 23 32.69 1.83 -3.20
CA LEU A 23 31.52 0.95 -3.15
C LEU A 23 30.65 1.21 -1.92
N TRP A 24 31.25 1.40 -0.74
CA TRP A 24 30.50 1.71 0.48
C TRP A 24 29.74 3.03 0.39
N ASN A 25 30.38 4.09 -0.14
CA ASN A 25 29.75 5.38 -0.35
C ASN A 25 28.59 5.27 -1.37
N GLU A 26 28.79 4.56 -2.48
CA GLU A 26 27.75 4.31 -3.47
C GLU A 26 26.54 3.57 -2.84
N LEU A 27 26.79 2.51 -2.08
CA LEU A 27 25.74 1.76 -1.39
C LEU A 27 25.02 2.61 -0.34
N ARG A 28 25.74 3.46 0.39
CA ARG A 28 25.16 4.39 1.36
C ARG A 28 24.25 5.39 0.67
N ASP A 29 24.67 5.93 -0.46
CA ASP A 29 23.90 6.94 -1.19
C ASP A 29 22.63 6.31 -1.79
N LYS A 30 22.73 5.09 -2.35
CA LYS A 30 21.56 4.29 -2.76
C LYS A 30 20.61 4.02 -1.61
N LEU A 31 21.12 3.62 -0.44
CA LEU A 31 20.30 3.37 0.74
C LEU A 31 19.57 4.64 1.21
N SER A 32 20.22 5.80 1.14
CA SER A 32 19.59 7.08 1.45
C SER A 32 18.41 7.36 0.53
N ILE A 33 18.58 7.14 -0.78
CA ILE A 33 17.51 7.29 -1.77
C ILE A 33 16.35 6.33 -1.47
N TYR A 34 16.63 5.05 -1.22
CA TYR A 34 15.58 4.08 -0.87
C TYR A 34 14.86 4.42 0.43
N ALA A 35 15.55 4.99 1.42
CA ALA A 35 14.93 5.42 2.66
C ALA A 35 13.99 6.63 2.45
N ILE A 36 14.39 7.58 1.60
CA ILE A 36 13.55 8.74 1.22
C ILE A 36 12.31 8.26 0.47
N GLU A 37 12.50 7.38 -0.52
CA GLU A 37 11.42 6.75 -1.28
C GLU A 37 10.44 6.03 -0.35
N ALA A 38 10.94 5.16 0.54
CA ALA A 38 10.10 4.41 1.46
C ALA A 38 9.27 5.35 2.37
N LYS A 39 9.88 6.41 2.88
CA LYS A 39 9.18 7.42 3.70
C LYS A 39 8.07 8.12 2.91
N SER A 40 8.34 8.51 1.66
CA SER A 40 7.34 9.12 0.77
C SER A 40 6.19 8.16 0.48
N ASN A 41 6.50 6.91 0.13
CA ASN A 41 5.50 5.88 -0.15
C ASN A 41 4.59 5.64 1.07
N VAL A 42 5.15 5.55 2.28
CA VAL A 42 4.36 5.40 3.51
C VAL A 42 3.41 6.59 3.69
N HIS A 43 3.88 7.82 3.51
CA HIS A 43 3.02 9.00 3.65
C HIS A 43 1.81 8.97 2.70
N PHE A 44 2.03 8.69 1.42
CA PHE A 44 0.94 8.60 0.43
C PHE A 44 -0.02 7.45 0.72
N LEU A 45 0.50 6.26 1.01
CA LEU A 45 -0.32 5.07 1.29
C LEU A 45 -1.09 5.19 2.60
N SER A 46 -0.52 5.84 3.62
CA SER A 46 -1.24 6.16 4.86
C SER A 46 -2.44 7.07 4.61
N GLY A 47 -2.39 7.96 3.62
CA GLY A 47 -3.53 8.78 3.20
C GLY A 47 -4.73 7.96 2.70
N LEU A 48 -4.49 6.74 2.23
CA LEU A 48 -5.54 5.82 1.77
C LEU A 48 -6.20 5.03 2.91
N ASN A 49 -5.57 4.94 4.09
CA ASN A 49 -6.06 4.11 5.21
C ASN A 49 -7.50 4.41 5.62
N LYS A 50 -7.94 5.67 5.49
CA LYS A 50 -9.31 6.08 5.81
C LYS A 50 -10.38 5.34 4.99
N TYR A 51 -10.07 4.92 3.76
CA TYR A 51 -10.98 4.17 2.89
C TYR A 51 -10.94 2.67 3.18
N PHE A 52 -9.80 2.17 3.66
CA PHE A 52 -9.65 0.76 3.96
C PHE A 52 -10.51 0.31 5.15
N GLY A 53 -10.92 1.22 6.05
CA GLY A 53 -11.90 0.89 7.10
C GLY A 53 -13.19 0.30 6.53
N SER A 54 -13.83 0.96 5.57
CA SER A 54 -15.06 0.46 4.93
C SER A 54 -14.85 -0.84 4.15
N ILE A 55 -13.66 -1.01 3.55
CA ILE A 55 -13.26 -2.24 2.89
C ILE A 55 -13.15 -3.38 3.91
N PHE A 56 -12.48 -3.18 5.04
CA PHE A 56 -12.28 -4.23 6.05
C PHE A 56 -13.51 -4.51 6.91
N HIS A 57 -14.43 -3.55 7.07
CA HIS A 57 -15.66 -3.73 7.84
C HIS A 57 -16.78 -4.44 7.06
N ASN A 58 -16.53 -4.85 5.81
CA ASN A 58 -17.45 -5.66 5.00
C ASN A 58 -18.83 -5.01 4.81
N ASP A 59 -18.89 -3.69 4.63
CA ASP A 59 -20.12 -2.97 4.26
C ASP A 59 -20.08 -2.57 2.77
N PRO A 60 -20.72 -3.32 1.87
CA PRO A 60 -20.69 -3.04 0.44
C PRO A 60 -21.40 -1.74 0.06
N LYS A 61 -22.34 -1.26 0.87
CA LYS A 61 -23.06 -0.01 0.59
C LYS A 61 -22.15 1.18 0.81
N LYS A 62 -21.48 1.22 1.97
CA LYS A 62 -20.48 2.23 2.29
C LYS A 62 -19.27 2.15 1.34
N LEU A 63 -18.86 0.94 0.98
CA LEU A 63 -17.81 0.74 -0.02
C LEU A 63 -18.14 1.40 -1.36
N LYS A 64 -19.39 1.28 -1.85
CA LYS A 64 -19.84 1.91 -3.10
C LYS A 64 -19.71 3.44 -3.05
N GLU A 65 -20.02 4.04 -1.90
CA GLU A 65 -19.92 5.49 -1.69
C GLU A 65 -18.46 5.97 -1.60
N ASP A 66 -17.56 5.15 -1.05
CA ASP A 66 -16.15 5.50 -0.85
C ASP A 66 -15.29 5.30 -2.11
N ILE A 67 -15.71 4.46 -3.08
CA ILE A 67 -14.95 4.13 -4.30
C ILE A 67 -14.50 5.38 -5.08
N PRO A 68 -15.38 6.35 -5.42
CA PRO A 68 -14.97 7.53 -6.18
C PRO A 68 -13.86 8.33 -5.47
N ALA A 69 -13.96 8.48 -4.15
CA ALA A 69 -12.98 9.20 -3.35
C ALA A 69 -11.65 8.43 -3.23
N LEU A 70 -11.70 7.10 -3.13
CA LEU A 70 -10.52 6.23 -3.16
C LEU A 70 -9.79 6.32 -4.50
N VAL A 71 -10.51 6.20 -5.61
CA VAL A 71 -9.93 6.29 -6.97
C VAL A 71 -9.30 7.66 -7.20
N ASN A 72 -9.96 8.74 -6.76
CA ASN A 72 -9.39 10.07 -6.85
C ASN A 72 -8.12 10.21 -6.00
N SER A 73 -8.08 9.62 -4.81
CA SER A 73 -6.88 9.63 -3.97
C SER A 73 -5.73 8.86 -4.60
N ILE A 74 -6.00 7.71 -5.24
CA ILE A 74 -4.99 6.95 -6.00
C ILE A 74 -4.49 7.77 -7.21
N LYS A 75 -5.38 8.49 -7.89
CA LYS A 75 -5.00 9.42 -8.97
C LYS A 75 -4.05 10.50 -8.48
N VAL A 76 -4.33 11.12 -7.32
CA VAL A 76 -3.42 12.11 -6.71
C VAL A 76 -2.05 11.49 -6.41
N ILE A 77 -1.99 10.24 -5.94
CA ILE A 77 -0.71 9.56 -5.73
C ILE A 77 0.04 9.37 -7.06
N PHE A 78 -0.64 9.00 -8.13
CA PHE A 78 -0.03 8.87 -9.46
C PHE A 78 0.50 10.21 -9.99
N GLU A 79 -0.20 11.31 -9.74
CA GLU A 79 0.19 12.64 -10.22
C GLU A 79 1.29 13.30 -9.36
N VAL A 80 1.30 13.07 -8.04
CA VAL A 80 2.14 13.83 -7.09
C VAL A 80 3.32 13.00 -6.56
N SER A 81 3.23 11.67 -6.54
CA SER A 81 4.31 10.86 -5.96
C SER A 81 5.52 10.82 -6.88
N GLU A 82 6.67 11.25 -6.37
CA GLU A 82 7.93 11.21 -7.11
C GLU A 82 8.46 9.79 -7.34
N TYR A 83 8.12 8.85 -6.45
CA TYR A 83 8.65 7.47 -6.49
C TYR A 83 7.57 6.39 -6.67
N PHE A 84 6.28 6.70 -6.49
CA PHE A 84 5.16 5.73 -6.59
C PHE A 84 4.29 5.92 -7.85
N ASN A 85 4.64 6.84 -8.73
CA ASN A 85 3.87 7.21 -9.93
C ASN A 85 4.05 6.27 -11.14
N THR A 86 4.73 5.14 -11.02
CA THR A 86 4.83 4.21 -12.16
C THR A 86 3.51 3.47 -12.39
N THR A 87 3.15 3.24 -13.65
CA THR A 87 1.94 2.48 -14.01
C THR A 87 1.91 1.11 -13.35
N GLU A 88 3.05 0.39 -13.29
CA GLU A 88 3.14 -0.93 -12.65
C GLU A 88 2.72 -0.91 -11.18
N ARG A 89 3.24 0.04 -10.39
CA ARG A 89 2.91 0.19 -8.96
C ARG A 89 1.44 0.54 -8.74
N ILE A 90 0.89 1.43 -9.56
CA ILE A 90 -0.53 1.82 -9.50
C ILE A 90 -1.44 0.66 -9.91
N THR A 91 -1.12 -0.08 -10.98
CA THR A 91 -1.86 -1.27 -11.37
C THR A 91 -1.83 -2.33 -10.27
N SER A 92 -0.67 -2.58 -9.66
CA SER A 92 -0.56 -3.48 -8.51
C SER A 92 -1.43 -3.04 -7.33
N LEU A 93 -1.49 -1.74 -7.05
CA LEU A 93 -2.38 -1.19 -6.01
C LEU A 93 -3.85 -1.43 -6.36
N PHE A 94 -4.28 -1.15 -7.59
CA PHE A 94 -5.66 -1.42 -8.03
C PHE A 94 -6.04 -2.89 -7.93
N VAL A 95 -5.14 -3.80 -8.32
CA VAL A 95 -5.37 -5.26 -8.17
C VAL A 95 -5.57 -5.62 -6.70
N LYS A 96 -4.74 -5.10 -5.79
CA LYS A 96 -4.89 -5.36 -4.35
C LYS A 96 -6.19 -4.81 -3.80
N VAL A 97 -6.55 -3.58 -4.15
CA VAL A 97 -7.79 -2.92 -3.72
C VAL A 97 -9.01 -3.70 -4.21
N THR A 98 -9.07 -4.04 -5.50
CA THR A 98 -10.19 -4.78 -6.08
C THR A 98 -10.32 -6.19 -5.51
N ASN A 99 -9.22 -6.89 -5.28
CA ASN A 99 -9.22 -8.19 -4.59
C ASN A 99 -9.82 -8.09 -3.19
N GLN A 100 -9.47 -7.05 -2.43
CA GLN A 100 -10.07 -6.82 -1.11
C GLN A 100 -11.56 -6.50 -1.21
N MET A 101 -11.97 -5.65 -2.16
CA MET A 101 -13.38 -5.34 -2.40
C MET A 101 -14.21 -6.61 -2.69
N VAL A 102 -13.71 -7.50 -3.55
CA VAL A 102 -14.35 -8.80 -3.83
C VAL A 102 -14.42 -9.65 -2.57
N GLY A 103 -13.35 -9.69 -1.78
CA GLY A 103 -13.31 -10.37 -0.48
C GLY A 103 -14.39 -9.86 0.49
N SER A 104 -14.53 -8.54 0.61
CA SER A 104 -15.51 -7.89 1.48
C SER A 104 -16.93 -8.15 1.05
N CYS A 105 -17.22 -8.04 -0.25
CA CYS A 105 -18.52 -8.39 -0.81
C CYS A 105 -18.86 -9.87 -0.57
N ARG A 106 -17.89 -10.77 -0.78
CA ARG A 106 -18.05 -12.19 -0.47
C ARG A 106 -18.37 -12.39 1.00
N HIS A 107 -17.58 -11.82 1.92
CA HIS A 107 -17.83 -11.93 3.34
C HIS A 107 -19.22 -11.42 3.73
N TYR A 108 -19.64 -10.27 3.19
CA TYR A 108 -20.98 -9.74 3.40
C TYR A 108 -22.08 -10.70 2.93
N LEU A 109 -21.94 -11.30 1.75
CA LEU A 109 -22.91 -12.26 1.21
C LEU A 109 -23.03 -13.50 2.10
N TYR A 110 -21.89 -14.11 2.46
CA TYR A 110 -21.83 -15.31 3.31
C TYR A 110 -22.04 -15.04 4.81
N SER A 111 -22.14 -13.77 5.23
CA SER A 111 -22.37 -13.43 6.64
C SER A 111 -23.67 -14.08 7.16
N GLY A 112 -23.48 -15.08 8.04
CA GLY A 112 -24.55 -15.86 8.67
C GLY A 112 -24.92 -17.18 8.00
N VAL A 113 -24.25 -17.61 6.92
CA VAL A 113 -24.53 -18.88 6.22
C VAL A 113 -23.27 -19.53 5.62
N GLU A 114 -23.22 -20.86 5.57
CA GLU A 114 -22.13 -21.60 4.90
C GLU A 114 -22.25 -21.57 3.37
N LYS A 115 -23.49 -21.60 2.86
CA LYS A 115 -23.81 -21.53 1.42
C LYS A 115 -24.82 -20.41 1.17
N ILE A 116 -24.64 -19.66 0.07
CA ILE A 116 -25.56 -18.58 -0.33
C ILE A 116 -27.00 -19.09 -0.47
N TRP A 117 -27.18 -20.31 -0.96
CA TRP A 117 -28.48 -20.95 -1.16
C TRP A 117 -29.25 -21.21 0.16
N CYS A 118 -28.55 -21.17 1.30
CA CYS A 118 -29.16 -21.29 2.63
C CYS A 118 -29.72 -19.95 3.15
N LEU A 119 -29.47 -18.84 2.46
CA LEU A 119 -30.12 -17.56 2.77
C LEU A 119 -31.60 -17.63 2.40
N SER A 120 -32.47 -17.24 3.33
CA SER A 120 -33.88 -16.99 3.02
C SER A 120 -33.98 -16.03 1.82
N ARG A 121 -34.87 -16.33 0.86
CA ARG A 121 -35.06 -15.55 -0.37
C ARG A 121 -35.21 -14.04 -0.11
N TYR A 122 -35.85 -13.66 1.00
CA TYR A 122 -35.98 -12.27 1.43
C TYR A 122 -34.65 -11.60 1.78
N ARG A 123 -33.74 -12.33 2.43
CA ARG A 123 -32.41 -11.81 2.82
C ARG A 123 -31.49 -11.68 1.61
N THR A 124 -31.61 -12.58 0.63
CA THR A 124 -30.85 -12.52 -0.62
C THR A 124 -31.25 -11.31 -1.47
N LEU A 125 -32.56 -11.05 -1.60
CA LEU A 125 -33.10 -9.88 -2.31
C LEU A 125 -32.73 -8.55 -1.64
N PHE A 126 -32.52 -8.53 -0.32
CA PHE A 126 -32.11 -7.30 0.37
C PHE A 126 -30.60 -7.02 0.26
N LYS A 127 -29.78 -8.07 0.09
CA LYS A 127 -28.32 -7.98 0.00
C LYS A 127 -27.82 -7.71 -1.43
N LEU A 128 -28.56 -8.14 -2.45
CA LEU A 128 -28.26 -7.84 -3.84
C LEU A 128 -29.09 -6.62 -4.26
N PRO A 129 -28.47 -5.51 -4.71
CA PRO A 129 -29.23 -4.44 -5.33
C PRO A 129 -29.86 -4.94 -6.63
N ASN A 130 -31.08 -4.48 -6.92
CA ASN A 130 -31.74 -4.68 -8.22
C ASN A 130 -30.87 -4.14 -9.37
#